data_AF-A0A0P0NB28-F1
#
_entry.id   AF-A0A0P0NB28-F1
#
_cell.length_a   1.000
_cell.length_b   1.000
_cell.length_c   1.000
_cell.angle_alpha   90.00
_cell.angle_beta   90.00
_cell.angle_gamma   90.00
#
_symmetry.space_group_name_H-M   'P 1'
#
loop_
_entity.id
_entity.type
_entity.pdbx_description
1 polymer ?
#
loop_
_entity_poly.entity_id
_entity_poly.type
_entity_poly.pdbx_seq_one_letter_code
_entity_poly.pdbx_strand_id
1 'polypeptide(L)'
;MTRDKNNIRVAVIDMNNGVANQGMRGIQEVLLRYQKEMAINLSFDIFDLRLKGEIPDRSYDIYISSGGPGSPYDGIGKKWEDDFFALLDELEAFNQQNEHQKKHVFLICHSFQMACRKFGVGKVIKRRSTAFGIFPIYLTEEGENDPIFNGLPNPFYTVDSRDWQVVNPEDIFFSNNEAEVLAIEKERPHVDLERCVMAIRFTPEIVGTQFHPEADPVGMKLYLLQDDKKKAIIENHGEEKYLDMLNSVDDPNRISLTQSLILPNFLNEALNALQEA
;
A
#
# COMPACT_ATOMS: atom_id res chain seq x y z
N MET A 1 -31.20 -12.04 -5.51
CA MET A 1 -30.24 -13.07 -5.94
C MET A 1 -29.22 -13.21 -4.83
N THR A 2 -29.16 -14.36 -4.17
CA THR A 2 -28.17 -14.67 -3.14
C THR A 2 -26.80 -14.71 -3.81
N ARG A 3 -25.91 -13.78 -3.47
CA ARG A 3 -24.51 -13.77 -3.93
C ARG A 3 -23.87 -15.08 -3.46
N ASP A 4 -23.27 -15.82 -4.37
CA ASP A 4 -22.49 -17.00 -4.00
C ASP A 4 -21.30 -16.52 -3.15
N LYS A 5 -21.30 -16.85 -1.85
CA LYS A 5 -20.27 -16.42 -0.89
C LYS A 5 -18.86 -16.87 -1.31
N ASN A 6 -18.75 -17.79 -2.26
CA ASN A 6 -17.48 -18.25 -2.78
C ASN A 6 -16.89 -17.36 -3.89
N ASN A 7 -17.66 -16.42 -4.46
CA ASN A 7 -17.18 -15.56 -5.56
C ASN A 7 -16.76 -14.17 -5.06
N ILE A 8 -15.45 -13.98 -4.93
CA ILE A 8 -14.81 -12.78 -4.40
C ILE A 8 -14.35 -11.92 -5.57
N ARG A 9 -14.76 -10.65 -5.57
CA ARG A 9 -14.40 -9.70 -6.63
C ARG A 9 -13.49 -8.62 -6.08
N VAL A 10 -12.30 -8.51 -6.65
CA VAL A 10 -11.30 -7.51 -6.30
C VAL A 10 -11.18 -6.46 -7.39
N ALA A 11 -11.28 -5.18 -7.03
CA ALA A 11 -10.95 -4.07 -7.92
C ALA A 11 -9.50 -3.64 -7.66
N VAL A 12 -8.67 -3.66 -8.70
CA VAL A 12 -7.30 -3.12 -8.64
C VAL A 12 -7.29 -1.75 -9.32
N ILE A 13 -7.03 -0.70 -8.57
CA ILE A 13 -7.03 0.69 -9.07
C ILE A 13 -5.58 1.06 -9.43
N ASP A 14 -5.35 1.31 -10.72
CA ASP A 14 -4.04 1.67 -11.26
C ASP A 14 -3.81 3.19 -11.20
N MET A 15 -2.85 3.60 -10.37
CA MET A 15 -2.46 5.00 -10.17
C MET A 15 -1.21 5.40 -10.99
N ASN A 16 -0.78 4.58 -11.94
CA ASN A 16 0.49 4.77 -12.66
C ASN A 16 0.45 5.77 -13.81
N ASN A 17 -0.74 6.20 -14.24
CA ASN A 17 -0.88 7.22 -15.29
C ASN A 17 -0.13 6.85 -16.59
N GLY A 18 -0.25 5.58 -17.02
CA GLY A 18 0.42 5.05 -18.22
C GLY A 18 1.93 4.79 -18.09
N VAL A 19 2.53 5.04 -16.92
CA VAL A 19 3.94 4.73 -16.67
C VAL A 19 4.09 3.25 -16.32
N ALA A 20 5.05 2.56 -16.95
CA ALA A 20 5.33 1.17 -16.62
C ALA A 20 5.75 1.02 -15.15
N ASN A 21 5.03 0.19 -14.39
CA ASN A 21 5.31 -0.06 -12.97
C ASN A 21 5.29 -1.56 -12.67
N GLN A 22 6.28 -2.02 -11.90
CA GLN A 22 6.35 -3.40 -11.39
C GLN A 22 5.35 -3.68 -10.26
N GLY A 23 4.89 -2.66 -9.54
CA GLY A 23 3.94 -2.82 -8.44
C GLY A 23 2.61 -3.45 -8.88
N MET A 24 2.07 -3.03 -10.04
CA MET A 24 0.85 -3.62 -10.59
C MET A 24 1.00 -5.11 -10.90
N ARG A 25 2.17 -5.52 -11.36
CA ARG A 25 2.48 -6.94 -11.56
C ARG A 25 2.54 -7.68 -10.22
N GLY A 26 3.19 -7.10 -9.21
CA GLY A 26 3.26 -7.66 -7.86
C GLY A 26 1.89 -7.88 -7.22
N ILE A 27 0.97 -6.92 -7.34
CA ILE A 27 -0.41 -7.07 -6.85
C ILE A 27 -1.11 -8.25 -7.55
N GLN A 28 -1.01 -8.33 -8.88
CA GLN A 28 -1.62 -9.42 -9.65
C GLN A 28 -1.04 -10.79 -9.27
N GLU A 29 0.28 -10.88 -9.10
CA GLU A 29 0.95 -12.11 -8.67
C GLU A 29 0.49 -12.55 -7.29
N VAL A 30 0.35 -11.62 -6.34
CA VAL A 30 -0.20 -11.92 -5.00
C VAL A 30 -1.63 -12.44 -5.11
N LEU A 31 -2.51 -11.79 -5.88
CA LEU A 31 -3.90 -12.21 -6.03
C LEU A 31 -4.02 -13.59 -6.68
N LEU A 32 -3.26 -13.86 -7.74
CA LEU A 32 -3.25 -15.16 -8.43
C LEU A 32 -2.69 -16.27 -7.54
N ARG A 33 -1.61 -15.99 -6.79
CA ARG A 33 -1.05 -16.92 -5.82
C ARG A 33 -2.06 -17.24 -4.73
N TYR A 34 -2.65 -16.21 -4.14
CA TYR A 34 -3.62 -16.33 -3.06
C TYR A 34 -4.87 -17.13 -3.49
N GLN A 35 -5.40 -16.84 -4.69
CA GLN A 35 -6.50 -17.60 -5.29
C GLN A 35 -6.18 -19.11 -5.34
N LYS A 36 -4.98 -19.46 -5.79
CA LYS A 36 -4.53 -20.85 -5.93
C LYS A 36 -4.31 -21.52 -4.57
N GLU A 37 -3.67 -20.83 -3.63
CA GLU A 37 -3.34 -21.36 -2.30
C GLU A 37 -4.58 -21.58 -1.44
N MET A 38 -5.54 -20.65 -1.48
CA MET A 38 -6.77 -20.73 -0.70
C MET A 38 -7.89 -21.51 -1.40
N ALA A 39 -7.69 -21.92 -2.66
CA ALA A 39 -8.67 -22.63 -3.48
C ALA A 39 -10.05 -21.94 -3.54
N ILE A 40 -10.05 -20.61 -3.64
CA ILE A 40 -11.25 -19.76 -3.69
C ILE A 40 -11.54 -19.28 -5.11
N ASN A 41 -12.80 -18.94 -5.40
CA ASN A 41 -13.16 -18.27 -6.64
C ASN A 41 -12.96 -16.76 -6.50
N LEU A 42 -11.69 -16.33 -6.59
CA LEU A 42 -11.31 -14.91 -6.63
C LEU A 42 -11.11 -14.47 -8.07
N SER A 43 -11.74 -13.34 -8.43
CA SER A 43 -11.54 -12.65 -9.70
C SER A 43 -11.15 -11.20 -9.44
N PHE A 44 -10.39 -10.61 -10.36
CA PHE A 44 -10.02 -9.21 -10.26
C PHE A 44 -10.08 -8.49 -11.61
N ASP A 45 -10.46 -7.22 -11.55
CA ASP A 45 -10.47 -6.30 -12.68
C ASP A 45 -9.54 -5.12 -12.39
N ILE A 46 -8.89 -4.59 -13.43
CA ILE A 46 -7.95 -3.46 -13.34
C ILE A 46 -8.64 -2.21 -13.88
N PHE A 47 -8.55 -1.11 -13.13
CA PHE A 47 -9.12 0.19 -13.47
C PHE A 47 -8.02 1.23 -13.61
N ASP A 48 -7.76 1.69 -14.84
CA ASP A 48 -6.78 2.75 -15.11
C ASP A 48 -7.38 4.14 -14.85
N LEU A 49 -7.25 4.58 -13.60
CA LEU A 49 -7.91 5.79 -13.14
C LEU A 49 -7.28 7.05 -13.73
N ARG A 50 -5.95 7.17 -13.67
CA ARG A 50 -5.30 8.46 -14.01
C ARG A 50 -5.18 8.70 -15.51
N LEU A 51 -5.00 7.64 -16.32
CA LEU A 51 -4.90 7.80 -17.77
C LEU A 51 -6.26 7.73 -18.46
N LYS A 52 -7.15 6.83 -18.02
CA LYS A 52 -8.43 6.57 -18.70
C LYS A 52 -9.67 7.04 -17.94
N GLY A 53 -9.54 7.40 -16.66
CA GLY A 53 -10.69 7.77 -15.83
C GLY A 53 -11.57 6.57 -15.46
N GLU A 54 -11.01 5.35 -15.49
CA GLU A 54 -11.73 4.15 -15.08
C GLU A 54 -11.75 4.05 -13.55
N ILE A 55 -12.92 3.85 -12.97
CA ILE A 55 -13.12 3.71 -11.51
C ILE A 55 -14.08 2.55 -11.25
N PRO A 56 -13.80 1.68 -10.26
CA PRO A 56 -14.72 0.60 -9.90
C PRO A 56 -15.99 1.14 -9.24
N ASP A 57 -17.05 0.33 -9.29
CA ASP A 57 -18.27 0.54 -8.53
C ASP A 57 -18.29 -0.30 -7.24
N ARG A 58 -19.39 -0.21 -6.48
CA ARG A 58 -19.58 -0.97 -5.23
C ARG A 58 -19.87 -2.46 -5.40
N SER A 59 -19.86 -3.00 -6.62
CA SER A 59 -20.11 -4.43 -6.86
C SER A 59 -18.93 -5.32 -6.43
N TYR A 60 -17.74 -4.74 -6.27
CA TYR A 60 -16.54 -5.40 -5.76
C TYR A 60 -16.56 -5.49 -4.23
N ASP A 61 -15.88 -6.49 -3.68
CA ASP A 61 -15.77 -6.72 -2.24
C ASP A 61 -14.49 -6.11 -1.66
N ILE A 62 -13.42 -6.17 -2.45
CA ILE A 62 -12.07 -5.74 -2.05
C ILE A 62 -11.54 -4.75 -3.08
N TYR A 63 -10.84 -3.72 -2.61
CA TYR A 63 -10.23 -2.69 -3.44
C TYR A 63 -8.75 -2.60 -3.07
N ILE A 64 -7.86 -2.69 -4.06
CA ILE A 64 -6.42 -2.48 -3.87
C ILE A 64 -6.00 -1.35 -4.79
N SER A 65 -5.62 -0.22 -4.23
CA SER A 65 -5.14 0.92 -5.00
C SER A 65 -3.61 0.95 -4.98
N SER A 66 -3.01 0.98 -6.15
CA SER A 66 -1.56 0.95 -6.28
C SER A 66 -0.89 2.28 -5.91
N GLY A 67 0.43 2.25 -5.83
CA GLY A 67 1.26 3.45 -5.91
C GLY A 67 1.25 4.06 -7.31
N GLY A 68 1.91 5.20 -7.46
CA GLY A 68 1.92 5.93 -8.72
C GLY A 68 2.96 7.03 -8.72
N PRO A 69 3.40 7.47 -9.92
CA PRO A 69 4.40 8.52 -10.04
C PRO A 69 3.78 9.90 -9.78
N GLY A 70 4.65 10.88 -9.54
CA GLY A 70 4.27 12.28 -9.42
C GLY A 70 3.90 12.70 -8.01
N SER A 71 3.39 13.91 -7.89
CA SER A 71 2.95 14.46 -6.61
C SER A 71 1.59 13.90 -6.22
N PRO A 72 1.38 13.54 -4.94
CA PRO A 72 0.04 13.24 -4.43
C PRO A 72 -0.88 14.45 -4.51
N TYR A 73 -0.42 15.65 -4.90
CA TYR A 73 -1.23 16.86 -5.14
C TYR A 73 -1.52 17.13 -6.62
N ASP A 74 -1.00 16.32 -7.55
CA ASP A 74 -1.18 16.51 -9.00
C ASP A 74 -2.64 16.35 -9.45
N GLY A 75 -3.49 15.79 -8.58
CA GLY A 75 -4.91 15.56 -8.81
C GLY A 75 -5.83 16.70 -8.42
N ILE A 76 -5.35 17.74 -7.71
CA ILE A 76 -6.23 18.82 -7.24
C ILE A 76 -6.99 19.45 -8.41
N GLY A 77 -8.32 19.44 -8.29
CA GLY A 77 -9.24 19.99 -9.30
C GLY A 77 -9.37 19.15 -10.57
N LYS A 78 -8.85 17.91 -10.58
CA LYS A 78 -9.00 16.97 -11.69
C LYS A 78 -10.04 15.91 -11.32
N LYS A 79 -10.87 15.58 -12.31
CA LYS A 79 -11.95 14.61 -12.17
C LYS A 79 -11.52 13.28 -11.55
N TRP A 80 -10.36 12.74 -11.93
CA TRP A 80 -9.91 11.44 -11.43
C TRP A 80 -9.62 11.44 -9.91
N GLU A 81 -9.17 12.56 -9.33
CA GLU A 81 -8.99 12.68 -7.88
C GLU A 81 -10.34 12.77 -7.19
N ASP A 82 -11.25 13.59 -7.73
CA ASP A 82 -12.61 13.72 -7.23
C ASP A 82 -13.34 12.36 -7.25
N ASP A 83 -13.21 11.61 -8.34
CA ASP A 83 -13.78 10.26 -8.49
C ASP A 83 -13.19 9.27 -7.47
N PHE A 84 -11.87 9.31 -7.24
CA PHE A 84 -11.21 8.46 -6.26
C PHE A 84 -11.67 8.77 -4.83
N PHE A 85 -11.74 10.05 -4.48
CA PHE A 85 -12.19 10.50 -3.18
C PHE A 85 -13.67 10.19 -2.96
N ALA A 86 -14.51 10.35 -3.99
CA ALA A 86 -15.91 9.94 -3.95
C ALA A 86 -16.06 8.43 -3.74
N LEU A 87 -15.24 7.61 -4.41
CA LEU A 87 -15.24 6.15 -4.17
C LEU A 87 -14.93 5.83 -2.70
N LEU A 88 -13.89 6.43 -2.11
CA LEU A 88 -13.55 6.20 -0.70
C LEU A 88 -14.71 6.59 0.24
N ASP A 89 -15.35 7.74 -0.02
CA ASP A 89 -16.54 8.17 0.74
C ASP A 89 -17.71 7.19 0.60
N GLU A 90 -17.96 6.71 -0.62
CA GLU A 90 -19.02 5.75 -0.89
C GLU A 90 -18.79 4.40 -0.19
N LEU A 91 -17.54 3.92 -0.14
CA LEU A 91 -17.18 2.68 0.53
C LEU A 91 -17.25 2.81 2.05
N GLU A 92 -16.75 3.91 2.61
CA GLU A 92 -16.85 4.20 4.04
C GLU A 92 -18.32 4.30 4.49
N ALA A 93 -19.13 5.10 3.76
CA ALA A 93 -20.56 5.24 4.04
C ALA A 93 -21.32 3.90 3.90
N PHE A 94 -20.94 3.06 2.95
CA PHE A 94 -21.49 1.72 2.83
C PHE A 94 -21.13 0.86 4.05
N ASN A 95 -19.87 0.87 4.49
CA ASN A 95 -19.43 0.11 5.66
C ASN A 95 -20.13 0.55 6.95
N GLN A 96 -20.37 1.86 7.14
CA GLN A 96 -21.09 2.36 8.31
C GLN A 96 -22.57 1.93 8.32
N GLN A 97 -23.18 1.73 7.16
CA GLN A 97 -24.59 1.33 7.02
C GLN A 97 -24.80 -0.19 7.02
N ASN A 98 -23.73 -0.98 6.94
CA ASN A 98 -23.80 -2.43 6.82
C ASN A 98 -22.91 -3.08 7.88
N GLU A 99 -23.52 -3.76 8.84
CA GLU A 99 -22.78 -4.49 9.89
C GLU A 99 -22.10 -5.74 9.34
N HIS A 100 -22.76 -6.42 8.41
CA HIS A 100 -22.38 -7.73 7.91
C HIS A 100 -21.56 -7.65 6.63
N GLN A 101 -22.06 -6.96 5.61
CA GLN A 101 -21.35 -6.86 4.34
C GLN A 101 -20.43 -5.64 4.35
N LYS A 102 -19.12 -5.88 4.40
CA LYS A 102 -18.09 -4.84 4.39
C LYS A 102 -17.33 -4.78 3.06
N LYS A 103 -16.75 -3.62 2.78
CA LYS A 103 -15.87 -3.33 1.64
C LYS A 103 -14.49 -3.02 2.19
N HIS A 104 -13.50 -3.82 1.80
CA HIS A 104 -12.14 -3.68 2.31
C HIS A 104 -11.26 -2.95 1.31
N VAL A 105 -10.45 -2.00 1.77
CA VAL A 105 -9.61 -1.17 0.92
C VAL A 105 -8.16 -1.20 1.40
N PHE A 106 -7.23 -1.52 0.49
CA PHE A 106 -5.79 -1.43 0.72
C PHE A 106 -5.17 -0.36 -0.17
N LEU A 107 -4.44 0.58 0.43
CA LEU A 107 -3.85 1.74 -0.26
C LEU A 107 -2.33 1.68 -0.20
N ILE A 108 -1.65 1.85 -1.34
CA ILE A 108 -0.21 1.68 -1.47
C ILE A 108 0.44 2.99 -1.93
N CYS A 109 1.49 3.42 -1.23
CA CYS A 109 2.38 4.54 -1.57
C CYS A 109 1.64 5.84 -1.96
N HIS A 110 1.40 6.08 -3.26
CA HIS A 110 0.71 7.28 -3.76
C HIS A 110 -0.76 7.32 -3.33
N SER A 111 -1.50 6.21 -3.46
CA SER A 111 -2.91 6.16 -3.03
C SER A 111 -3.04 6.26 -1.51
N PHE A 112 -2.08 5.75 -0.76
CA PHE A 112 -1.98 5.96 0.70
C PHE A 112 -1.81 7.45 1.04
N GLN A 113 -0.92 8.17 0.35
CA GLN A 113 -0.74 9.61 0.55
C GLN A 113 -2.00 10.39 0.19
N MET A 114 -2.70 9.98 -0.87
CA MET A 114 -3.98 10.58 -1.24
C MET A 114 -5.06 10.34 -0.18
N ALA A 115 -5.15 9.13 0.39
CA ALA A 115 -6.06 8.83 1.49
C ALA A 115 -5.73 9.65 2.75
N CYS A 116 -4.45 9.82 3.08
CA CYS A 116 -4.03 10.71 4.17
C CYS A 116 -4.52 12.14 3.97
N ARG A 117 -4.43 12.69 2.74
CA ARG A 117 -5.02 13.99 2.39
C ARG A 117 -6.54 13.98 2.56
N LYS A 118 -7.22 12.94 2.09
CA LYS A 118 -8.69 12.82 2.10
C LYS A 118 -9.26 12.76 3.52
N PHE A 119 -8.67 11.92 4.37
CA PHE A 119 -9.15 11.68 5.73
C PHE A 119 -8.59 12.69 6.76
N GLY A 120 -7.69 13.59 6.34
CA GLY A 120 -7.05 14.55 7.23
C GLY A 120 -6.12 13.88 8.25
N VAL A 121 -5.45 12.81 7.83
CA VAL A 121 -4.61 11.98 8.69
C VAL A 121 -3.14 12.25 8.38
N GLY A 122 -2.44 12.88 9.32
CA GLY A 122 -1.05 13.32 9.13
C GLY A 122 -0.89 14.40 8.07
N LYS A 123 0.35 14.69 7.69
CA LYS A 123 0.71 15.73 6.72
C LYS A 123 1.55 15.17 5.59
N VAL A 124 1.05 15.31 4.36
CA VAL A 124 1.79 14.89 3.17
C VAL A 124 2.75 15.99 2.73
N ILE A 125 4.05 15.74 2.87
CA ILE A 125 5.13 16.68 2.55
C ILE A 125 6.12 16.09 1.56
N LYS A 126 6.82 16.97 0.84
CA LYS A 126 7.91 16.56 -0.05
C LYS A 126 9.15 16.22 0.77
N ARG A 127 9.82 15.12 0.43
CA ARG A 127 11.11 14.76 1.02
C ARG A 127 12.22 15.70 0.52
N ARG A 128 13.24 15.90 1.35
CA ARG A 128 14.47 16.61 0.94
C ARG A 128 15.27 15.82 -0.09
N SER A 129 15.21 14.49 -0.01
CA SER A 129 15.82 13.54 -0.94
C SER A 129 14.90 12.35 -1.15
N THR A 130 14.90 11.82 -2.38
CA THR A 130 14.19 10.60 -2.74
C THR A 130 14.61 9.46 -1.80
N ALA A 131 13.64 8.75 -1.22
CA ALA A 131 13.88 7.47 -0.61
C ALA A 131 13.84 6.41 -1.71
N PHE A 132 14.91 5.64 -1.85
CA PHE A 132 14.95 4.48 -2.71
C PHE A 132 15.82 3.40 -2.07
N GLY A 133 15.23 2.24 -1.80
CA GLY A 133 15.95 1.14 -1.18
C GLY A 133 15.06 0.12 -0.51
N ILE A 134 15.71 -0.80 0.20
CA ILE A 134 15.06 -1.76 1.08
C ILE A 134 15.42 -1.35 2.50
N PHE A 135 14.41 -1.06 3.31
CA PHE A 135 14.61 -0.46 4.63
C PHE A 135 13.83 -1.19 5.71
N PRO A 136 14.35 -1.18 6.96
CA PRO A 136 13.60 -1.68 8.10
C PRO A 136 12.45 -0.71 8.43
N ILE A 137 11.26 -1.27 8.64
CA ILE A 137 10.04 -0.60 9.08
C ILE A 137 9.70 -1.11 10.47
N TYR A 138 9.33 -0.19 11.36
CA TYR A 138 9.07 -0.48 12.76
C TYR A 138 7.58 -0.41 13.02
N LEU A 139 7.02 -1.45 13.61
CA LEU A 139 5.63 -1.46 14.06
C LEU A 139 5.50 -0.62 15.35
N THR A 140 4.37 0.06 15.47
CA THR A 140 3.89 0.64 16.74
C THR A 140 3.21 -0.45 17.58
N GLU A 141 2.74 -0.11 18.78
CA GLU A 141 1.95 -1.04 19.60
C GLU A 141 0.66 -1.44 18.88
N GLU A 142 -0.02 -0.50 18.23
CA GLU A 142 -1.20 -0.75 17.41
C GLU A 142 -0.85 -1.67 16.22
N GLY A 143 0.27 -1.43 15.56
CA GLY A 143 0.72 -2.26 14.44
C GLY A 143 1.14 -3.68 14.80
N GLU A 144 1.66 -3.91 16.01
CA GLU A 144 1.95 -5.27 16.50
C GLU A 144 0.68 -6.08 16.75
N ASN A 145 -0.45 -5.40 17.02
CA ASN A 145 -1.74 -6.03 17.21
C ASN A 145 -2.58 -6.11 15.91
N ASP A 146 -2.15 -5.44 14.85
CA ASP A 146 -2.90 -5.38 13.59
C ASP A 146 -2.76 -6.67 12.76
N PRO A 147 -3.90 -7.27 12.32
CA PRO A 147 -3.90 -8.52 11.57
C PRO A 147 -3.03 -8.53 10.31
N ILE A 148 -2.85 -7.39 9.62
CA ILE A 148 -2.08 -7.38 8.36
C ILE A 148 -0.59 -7.67 8.60
N PHE A 149 -0.08 -7.37 9.79
CA PHE A 149 1.33 -7.58 10.14
C PHE A 149 1.60 -8.92 10.84
N ASN A 150 0.58 -9.74 11.06
CA ASN A 150 0.74 -11.04 11.69
C ASN A 150 1.81 -11.91 11.00
N GLY A 151 2.77 -12.38 11.80
CA GLY A 151 3.89 -13.21 11.36
C GLY A 151 5.14 -12.44 10.94
N LEU A 152 5.09 -11.11 10.86
CA LEU A 152 6.27 -10.28 10.58
C LEU A 152 7.07 -9.99 11.87
N PRO A 153 8.42 -9.92 11.79
CA PRO A 153 9.23 -9.41 12.88
C PRO A 153 9.08 -7.88 13.02
N ASN A 154 9.43 -7.34 14.18
CA ASN A 154 9.58 -5.90 14.38
C ASN A 154 11.06 -5.57 14.67
N PRO A 155 11.80 -4.91 13.75
CA PRO A 155 11.37 -4.42 12.45
C PRO A 155 11.32 -5.51 11.36
N PHE A 156 10.52 -5.27 10.31
CA PHE A 156 10.53 -6.03 9.05
C PHE A 156 11.11 -5.19 7.90
N TYR A 157 11.40 -5.80 6.75
CA TYR A 157 12.03 -5.10 5.61
C TYR A 157 11.13 -5.06 4.38
N THR A 158 11.10 -3.92 3.72
CA THR A 158 10.29 -3.71 2.51
C THR A 158 10.94 -2.71 1.57
N VAL A 159 10.42 -2.63 0.35
CA VAL A 159 10.83 -1.63 -0.64
C VAL A 159 10.19 -0.29 -0.29
N ASP A 160 11.03 0.74 -0.21
CA ASP A 160 10.60 2.14 -0.09
C ASP A 160 11.15 2.93 -1.28
N SER A 161 10.26 3.55 -2.05
CA SER A 161 10.57 4.28 -3.29
C SER A 161 9.66 5.49 -3.45
N ARG A 162 10.05 6.66 -2.93
CA ARG A 162 9.17 7.85 -2.86
C ARG A 162 9.90 9.18 -2.75
N ASP A 163 9.25 10.21 -3.31
CA ASP A 163 9.62 11.63 -3.17
C ASP A 163 8.75 12.38 -2.16
N TRP A 164 7.63 11.77 -1.76
CA TRP A 164 6.66 12.33 -0.83
C TRP A 164 6.52 11.43 0.38
N GLN A 165 6.11 12.02 1.49
CA GLN A 165 5.99 11.31 2.75
C GLN A 165 4.86 11.85 3.60
N VAL A 166 4.25 10.97 4.37
CA VAL A 166 3.33 11.36 5.44
C VAL A 166 4.11 11.46 6.73
N VAL A 167 4.02 12.61 7.40
CA VAL A 167 4.59 12.84 8.74
C VAL A 167 3.46 13.21 9.70
N ASN A 168 3.70 13.10 11.01
CA ASN A 168 2.74 13.51 12.03
C ASN A 168 3.33 14.64 12.91
N PRO A 169 3.21 15.92 12.49
CA PRO A 169 4.05 16.98 13.01
C PRO A 169 3.80 17.48 14.42
N GLU A 170 2.67 17.13 15.04
CA GLU A 170 2.34 17.67 16.36
C GLU A 170 1.59 16.67 17.24
N ASP A 171 1.71 15.35 16.98
CA ASP A 171 0.78 14.34 17.53
C ASP A 171 -0.68 14.81 17.37
N ILE A 172 -0.97 15.42 16.21
CA ILE A 172 -2.28 16.00 15.95
C ILE A 172 -3.26 14.84 16.00
N PHE A 173 -4.21 14.90 16.93
CA PHE A 173 -5.38 14.04 16.90
C PHE A 173 -5.93 14.05 15.49
N PHE A 174 -5.88 12.90 14.83
CA PHE A 174 -6.44 12.77 13.50
C PHE A 174 -7.87 13.30 13.52
N SER A 175 -8.29 14.02 12.47
CA SER A 175 -9.71 14.39 12.34
C SER A 175 -10.63 13.18 12.34
N ASN A 176 -10.06 12.00 12.06
CA ASN A 176 -10.66 10.70 12.24
C ASN A 176 -10.13 10.05 13.54
N ASN A 177 -10.96 9.99 14.58
CA ASN A 177 -10.61 9.38 15.86
C ASN A 177 -10.42 7.85 15.81
N GLU A 178 -10.76 7.20 14.69
CA GLU A 178 -10.56 5.75 14.48
C GLU A 178 -9.22 5.43 13.79
N ALA A 179 -8.48 6.44 13.33
CA ALA A 179 -7.25 6.21 12.60
C ALA A 179 -6.09 5.83 13.54
N GLU A 180 -5.42 4.71 13.25
CA GLU A 180 -4.30 4.19 14.03
C GLU A 180 -3.03 4.18 13.19
N VAL A 181 -1.93 4.73 13.72
CA VAL A 181 -0.61 4.59 13.10
C VAL A 181 -0.09 3.20 13.43
N LEU A 182 0.14 2.39 12.39
CA LEU A 182 0.57 1.00 12.57
C LEU A 182 2.08 0.83 12.43
N ALA A 183 2.73 1.69 11.65
CA ALA A 183 4.15 1.57 11.39
C ALA A 183 4.80 2.92 11.15
N ILE A 184 6.08 3.03 11.50
CA ILE A 184 6.89 4.24 11.40
C ILE A 184 8.30 3.93 10.89
N GLU A 185 8.89 4.91 10.22
CA GLU A 185 10.27 4.85 9.71
C GLU A 185 11.26 4.75 10.88
N LYS A 186 12.44 4.15 10.67
CA LYS A 186 13.51 4.05 11.67
C LYS A 186 13.78 5.38 12.40
N GLU A 187 14.02 5.31 13.71
CA GLU A 187 14.42 6.47 14.50
C GLU A 187 15.76 7.08 14.02
N ARG A 188 15.81 8.41 13.97
CA ARG A 188 16.99 9.18 13.56
C ARG A 188 17.32 10.23 14.62
N PRO A 189 18.00 9.86 15.73
CA PRO A 189 18.23 10.77 16.86
C PRO A 189 19.08 12.00 16.50
N HIS A 190 19.81 11.97 15.37
CA HIS A 190 20.68 13.06 14.91
C HIS A 190 20.07 13.88 13.77
N VAL A 191 18.82 13.61 13.37
CA VAL A 191 18.15 14.31 12.28
C VAL A 191 16.91 14.97 12.84
N ASP A 192 16.91 16.30 12.88
CA ASP A 192 15.76 17.11 13.30
C ASP A 192 14.70 17.17 12.19
N LEU A 193 14.17 16.00 11.85
CA LEU A 193 13.07 15.79 10.93
C LEU A 193 12.18 14.70 11.48
N GLU A 194 10.88 14.93 11.41
CA GLU A 194 9.89 13.95 11.82
C GLU A 194 10.04 12.61 11.11
N ARG A 195 9.64 11.57 11.84
CA ARG A 195 9.60 10.22 11.31
C ARG A 195 8.44 10.12 10.34
N CYS A 196 8.70 9.44 9.22
CA CYS A 196 7.62 9.12 8.31
C CYS A 196 6.67 8.10 8.95
N VAL A 197 5.38 8.35 8.81
CA VAL A 197 4.34 7.34 9.04
C VAL A 197 4.38 6.37 7.86
N MET A 198 4.53 5.09 8.17
CA MET A 198 4.73 4.03 7.18
C MET A 198 3.50 3.18 6.93
N ALA A 199 2.56 3.10 7.87
CA ALA A 199 1.27 2.47 7.67
C ALA A 199 0.22 3.05 8.61
N ILE A 200 -1.04 3.07 8.15
CA ILE A 200 -2.20 3.57 8.89
C ILE A 200 -3.39 2.66 8.63
N ARG A 201 -4.12 2.29 9.68
CA ARG A 201 -5.51 1.84 9.58
C ARG A 201 -6.41 3.06 9.72
N PHE A 202 -7.12 3.43 8.65
CA PHE A 202 -7.98 4.62 8.63
C PHE A 202 -9.35 4.33 9.24
N THR A 203 -9.87 3.13 8.96
CA THR A 203 -11.06 2.54 9.58
C THR A 203 -10.79 1.04 9.73
N PRO A 204 -11.64 0.27 10.43
CA PRO A 204 -11.47 -1.19 10.50
C PRO A 204 -11.31 -1.86 9.14
N GLU A 205 -11.90 -1.34 8.07
CA GLU A 205 -11.84 -1.94 6.72
C GLU A 205 -10.91 -1.23 5.73
N ILE A 206 -10.39 -0.03 6.06
CA ILE A 206 -9.55 0.77 5.17
C ILE A 206 -8.16 0.90 5.79
N VAL A 207 -7.15 0.33 5.13
CA VAL A 207 -5.76 0.34 5.59
C VAL A 207 -4.82 0.74 4.45
N GLY A 208 -3.68 1.31 4.78
CA GLY A 208 -2.70 1.66 3.76
C GLY A 208 -1.27 1.73 4.26
N THR A 209 -0.36 1.64 3.30
CA THR A 209 1.08 1.59 3.52
C THR A 209 1.79 2.61 2.64
N GLN A 210 2.78 3.29 3.21
CA GLN A 210 3.65 4.22 2.49
C GLN A 210 4.65 3.50 1.60
N PHE A 211 5.02 2.29 2.00
CA PHE A 211 5.95 1.39 1.33
C PHE A 211 5.24 0.46 0.33
N HIS A 212 6.00 -0.45 -0.29
CA HIS A 212 5.52 -1.34 -1.34
C HIS A 212 5.47 -2.81 -0.88
N PRO A 213 4.43 -3.25 -0.14
CA PRO A 213 4.28 -4.65 0.25
C PRO A 213 4.06 -5.59 -0.95
N GLU A 214 3.67 -5.05 -2.10
CA GLU A 214 3.47 -5.79 -3.34
C GLU A 214 4.77 -6.13 -4.08
N ALA A 215 5.90 -5.54 -3.67
CA ALA A 215 7.15 -5.67 -4.40
C ALA A 215 7.60 -7.14 -4.54
N ASP A 216 7.71 -7.61 -5.78
CA ASP A 216 8.21 -8.95 -6.10
C ASP A 216 9.75 -9.00 -5.98
N PRO A 217 10.31 -9.85 -5.12
CA PRO A 217 11.77 -9.99 -4.99
C PRO A 217 12.42 -10.41 -6.32
N VAL A 218 11.78 -11.26 -7.12
CA VAL A 218 12.36 -11.73 -8.40
C VAL A 218 12.43 -10.58 -9.40
N GLY A 219 11.32 -9.86 -9.59
CA GLY A 219 11.22 -8.68 -10.44
C GLY A 219 12.14 -7.56 -9.99
N MET A 220 12.25 -7.33 -8.68
CA MET A 220 13.19 -6.36 -8.11
C MET A 220 14.64 -6.75 -8.41
N LYS A 221 15.01 -8.02 -8.26
CA LYS A 221 16.35 -8.50 -8.62
C LYS A 221 16.66 -8.25 -10.10
N LEU A 222 15.73 -8.61 -10.98
CA LEU A 222 15.88 -8.40 -12.42
C LEU A 222 16.01 -6.91 -12.76
N TYR A 223 15.23 -6.04 -12.10
CA TYR A 223 15.32 -4.59 -12.26
C TYR A 223 16.69 -4.05 -11.83
N LEU A 224 17.20 -4.47 -10.66
CA LEU A 224 18.50 -4.03 -10.15
C LEU A 224 19.66 -4.49 -11.03
N LEU A 225 19.54 -5.64 -11.70
CA LEU A 225 20.57 -6.17 -12.60
C LEU A 225 20.59 -5.51 -13.99
N GLN A 226 19.63 -4.66 -14.34
CA GLN A 226 19.67 -3.90 -15.59
C GLN A 226 20.80 -2.85 -15.56
N ASP A 227 21.61 -2.78 -16.60
CA ASP A 227 22.81 -1.92 -16.63
C ASP A 227 22.49 -0.43 -16.45
N ASP A 228 21.40 0.06 -17.03
CA ASP A 228 20.95 1.45 -16.88
C ASP A 228 20.50 1.73 -15.44
N LYS A 229 19.79 0.78 -14.81
CA LYS A 229 19.32 0.90 -13.43
C LYS A 229 20.47 0.84 -12.43
N LYS A 230 21.37 -0.12 -12.59
CA LYS A 230 22.59 -0.22 -11.77
C LYS A 230 23.38 1.09 -11.81
N LYS A 231 23.67 1.62 -13.01
CA LYS A 231 24.40 2.88 -13.16
C LYS A 231 23.69 4.04 -12.48
N ALA A 232 22.38 4.21 -12.74
CA ALA A 232 21.59 5.27 -12.13
C ALA A 232 21.58 5.18 -10.59
N ILE A 233 21.50 3.98 -10.01
CA ILE A 233 21.51 3.80 -8.55
C ILE A 233 22.88 4.14 -7.98
N ILE A 234 23.96 3.65 -8.59
CA ILE A 234 25.33 3.93 -8.12
C ILE A 234 25.63 5.43 -8.21
N GLU A 235 25.22 6.09 -9.29
CA GLU A 235 25.42 7.54 -9.48
C GLU A 235 24.64 8.38 -8.46
N ASN A 236 23.40 8.00 -8.13
CA ASN A 236 22.54 8.79 -7.23
C ASN A 236 22.65 8.42 -5.74
N HIS A 237 22.99 7.17 -5.43
CA HIS A 237 22.92 6.62 -4.07
C HIS A 237 24.20 5.90 -3.62
N GLY A 238 25.16 5.69 -4.52
CA GLY A 238 26.43 5.02 -4.23
C GLY A 238 26.40 3.50 -4.39
N GLU A 239 27.59 2.92 -4.57
CA GLU A 239 27.77 1.48 -4.79
C GLU A 239 27.37 0.63 -3.57
N GLU A 240 27.65 1.13 -2.36
CA GLU A 240 27.26 0.44 -1.12
C GLU A 240 25.74 0.24 -1.04
N LYS A 241 24.95 1.27 -1.39
CA LYS A 241 23.49 1.17 -1.38
C LYS A 241 22.97 0.17 -2.41
N TYR A 242 23.58 0.15 -3.60
CA TYR A 242 23.24 -0.81 -4.64
C TYR A 242 23.50 -2.26 -4.19
N LEU A 243 24.66 -2.52 -3.57
CA LEU A 243 25.01 -3.85 -3.07
C LEU A 243 24.12 -4.29 -1.89
N ASP A 244 23.82 -3.37 -0.97
CA ASP A 244 22.86 -3.60 0.12
C ASP A 244 21.48 -4.00 -0.41
N MET A 245 20.99 -3.32 -1.45
CA MET A 245 19.73 -3.68 -2.09
C MET A 245 19.78 -5.07 -2.71
N LEU A 246 20.82 -5.40 -3.49
CA LEU A 246 20.95 -6.73 -4.09
C LEU A 246 20.97 -7.84 -3.04
N ASN A 247 21.77 -7.67 -1.98
CA ASN A 247 21.85 -8.65 -0.89
C ASN A 247 20.52 -8.77 -0.15
N SER A 248 19.80 -7.66 0.03
CA SER A 248 18.50 -7.64 0.70
C SER A 248 17.42 -8.39 -0.07
N VAL A 249 17.46 -8.36 -1.41
CA VAL A 249 16.49 -9.07 -2.25
C VAL A 249 16.65 -10.59 -2.13
N ASP A 250 17.87 -11.07 -1.88
CA ASP A 250 18.16 -12.51 -1.74
C ASP A 250 17.88 -13.06 -0.33
N ASP A 251 17.61 -12.19 0.65
CA ASP A 251 17.25 -12.60 2.02
C ASP A 251 15.75 -12.95 2.12
N PRO A 252 15.39 -14.21 2.38
CA PRO A 252 14.00 -14.63 2.45
C PRO A 252 13.22 -13.97 3.59
N ASN A 253 13.90 -13.46 4.63
CA ASN A 253 13.27 -12.80 5.77
C ASN A 253 13.01 -11.29 5.54
N ARG A 254 13.27 -10.78 4.33
CA ARG A 254 13.06 -9.37 3.97
C ARG A 254 11.85 -9.18 3.08
N ILE A 255 12.04 -8.70 1.84
CA ILE A 255 10.93 -8.35 0.94
C ILE A 255 10.04 -9.57 0.69
N SER A 256 10.64 -10.75 0.50
CA SER A 256 9.91 -12.00 0.26
C SER A 256 8.91 -12.31 1.38
N LEU A 257 9.33 -12.16 2.65
CA LEU A 257 8.47 -12.38 3.80
C LEU A 257 7.34 -11.34 3.84
N THR A 258 7.68 -10.06 3.67
CA THR A 258 6.69 -8.96 3.62
C THR A 258 5.63 -9.18 2.54
N GLN A 259 6.04 -9.57 1.33
CA GLN A 259 5.13 -9.83 0.20
C GLN A 259 4.27 -11.07 0.42
N SER A 260 4.78 -12.07 1.13
CA SER A 260 4.01 -13.28 1.48
C SER A 260 2.99 -13.09 2.60
N LEU A 261 3.08 -11.99 3.37
CA LEU A 261 2.26 -11.80 4.56
C LEU A 261 1.27 -10.63 4.44
N ILE A 262 1.72 -9.41 4.11
CA ILE A 262 0.86 -8.22 4.29
C ILE A 262 -0.42 -8.26 3.46
N LEU A 263 -0.31 -8.34 2.13
CA LEU A 263 -1.48 -8.39 1.26
C LEU A 263 -2.29 -9.68 1.47
N PRO A 264 -1.69 -10.89 1.60
CA PRO A 264 -2.42 -12.10 1.96
C PRO A 264 -3.19 -12.02 3.29
N ASN A 265 -2.62 -11.41 4.33
CA ASN A 265 -3.29 -11.21 5.62
C ASN A 265 -4.47 -10.25 5.48
N PHE A 266 -4.31 -9.16 4.73
CA PHE A 266 -5.42 -8.26 4.39
C PHE A 266 -6.54 -8.99 3.63
N LEU A 267 -6.20 -9.87 2.68
CA LEU A 267 -7.19 -10.68 1.98
C LEU A 267 -7.91 -11.65 2.94
N ASN A 268 -7.19 -12.28 3.87
CA ASN A 268 -7.79 -13.13 4.91
C ASN A 268 -8.80 -12.34 5.77
N GLU A 269 -8.43 -11.14 6.20
CA GLU A 269 -9.30 -10.23 6.96
C GLU A 269 -10.60 -9.95 6.20
N ALA A 270 -10.48 -9.57 4.92
CA ALA A 270 -11.63 -9.30 4.06
C ALA A 270 -12.51 -10.53 3.82
N LEU A 271 -11.92 -11.72 3.64
CA LEU A 271 -12.68 -12.96 3.47
C LEU A 271 -13.44 -13.36 4.72
N ASN A 272 -12.82 -13.23 5.89
CA ASN A 272 -13.45 -13.58 7.16
C ASN A 272 -14.71 -12.71 7.39
N ALA A 273 -14.60 -11.40 7.15
CA ALA A 273 -15.74 -10.49 7.24
C ALA A 273 -16.88 -10.87 6.28
N LEU A 274 -16.56 -11.30 5.05
CA LEU A 274 -17.57 -11.74 4.07
C LEU A 274 -18.23 -13.08 4.41
N GLN A 275 -17.54 -13.96 5.14
CA GLN A 275 -18.07 -15.25 5.56
C GLN A 275 -19.00 -15.12 6.77
N GLU A 276 -18.65 -14.24 7.71
CA GLU A 276 -19.44 -13.91 8.91
C GLU A 276 -20.72 -13.10 8.60
N ALA A 277 -20.78 -12.48 7.41
CA ALA A 277 -21.92 -11.71 6.89
C ALA A 277 -23.16 -12.54 6.53
#